data_AF-B8FMG1-F1
#
_entry.id   AF-B8FMG1-F1
#
_cell.length_a   1.000
_cell.length_b   1.000
_cell.length_c   1.000
_cell.angle_alpha   90.00
_cell.angle_beta   90.00
_cell.angle_gamma   90.00
#
_symmetry.space_group_name_H-M   'P 1'
#
loop_
_entity.id
_entity.type
_entity.pdbx_description
1 polymer ?
#
loop_
_entity_poly.entity_id
_entity_poly.type
_entity_poly.pdbx_seq_one_letter_code
_entity_poly.pdbx_strand_id
1 'polypeptide(L)'
;MLCTTIKKGQECPFMTKKGCSYNGGTCFTLVEQCTGCTRVMELESGWYCTACPEPAIKWKNGNCNLATHVARETKEGVKINPLKASKRGGH
;
A
#
# COMPACT_ATOMS: atom_id res chain seq x y z
N MET A 1 -7.77 7.21 14.91
CA MET A 1 -9.05 7.96 14.90
C MET A 1 -9.91 7.46 13.76
N LEU A 2 -11.24 7.54 13.89
CA LEU A 2 -12.15 7.13 12.82
C LEU A 2 -12.28 8.23 11.78
N CYS A 3 -12.26 7.88 10.50
CA CYS A 3 -12.57 8.79 9.42
C CYS A 3 -14.04 9.24 9.54
N THR A 4 -14.30 10.52 9.28
CA THR A 4 -15.65 11.10 9.29
C THR A 4 -16.05 11.66 7.91
N THR A 5 -15.16 11.59 6.93
CA THR A 5 -15.37 12.10 5.57
C THR A 5 -15.97 11.02 4.67
N ILE A 6 -15.12 10.24 4.01
CA ILE A 6 -15.53 9.20 3.05
C ILE A 6 -15.79 7.87 3.77
N LYS A 7 -14.76 7.33 4.42
CA LYS A 7 -14.81 6.03 5.10
C LYS A 7 -15.32 6.17 6.53
N LYS A 8 -16.55 6.67 6.71
CA LYS A 8 -17.12 6.98 8.03
C LYS A 8 -17.01 5.76 8.97
N GLY A 9 -16.38 5.94 10.12
CA GLY A 9 -16.22 4.87 11.11
C GLY A 9 -15.06 3.90 10.85
N GLN A 10 -14.22 4.12 9.82
CA GLN A 10 -13.01 3.33 9.60
C GLN A 10 -11.80 3.97 10.23
N GLU A 11 -10.91 3.16 10.78
CA GLU A 11 -9.63 3.63 11.30
C GLU A 11 -8.80 4.27 10.19
N CYS A 12 -8.49 5.56 10.37
CA CYS A 12 -7.74 6.33 9.41
C CYS A 12 -6.59 7.07 10.09
N PRO A 13 -5.33 6.76 9.74
CA PRO A 13 -4.17 7.41 10.34
C PRO A 13 -4.03 8.88 9.89
N PHE A 14 -4.65 9.26 8.78
CA PHE A 14 -4.63 10.63 8.25
C PHE A 14 -5.72 11.53 8.86
N MET A 15 -6.64 10.95 9.63
CA MET A 15 -7.73 11.71 10.22
C MET A 15 -7.29 12.39 11.52
N THR A 16 -7.45 13.71 11.58
CA THR A 16 -7.17 14.51 12.77
C THR A 16 -8.42 15.26 13.24
N LYS A 17 -8.34 15.96 14.38
CA LYS A 17 -9.44 16.78 14.91
C LYS A 17 -9.87 17.90 13.95
N LYS A 18 -8.99 18.36 13.06
CA LYS A 18 -9.26 19.40 12.06
C LYS A 18 -9.80 18.84 10.74
N GLY A 19 -9.92 17.52 10.61
CA GLY A 19 -10.32 16.84 9.37
C GLY A 19 -9.24 15.92 8.82
N CYS A 20 -9.43 15.44 7.59
CA CYS A 20 -8.44 14.63 6.91
C CYS A 20 -7.23 15.51 6.55
N SER A 21 -6.05 15.14 7.05
CA SER A 21 -4.79 15.86 6.78
C SER A 21 -4.11 15.42 5.49
N TYR A 22 -4.76 14.54 4.72
CA TYR A 22 -4.29 14.15 3.40
C TYR A 22 -4.45 15.29 2.39
N ASN A 23 -3.62 15.29 1.35
CA ASN A 23 -3.64 16.35 0.33
C ASN A 23 -5.03 16.40 -0.34
N GLY A 24 -5.67 17.58 -0.33
CA GLY A 24 -7.04 17.74 -0.80
C GLY A 24 -8.14 17.40 0.22
N GLY A 25 -7.79 17.04 1.47
CA GLY A 25 -8.73 16.90 2.59
C GLY A 25 -9.73 15.75 2.47
N THR A 26 -9.58 14.86 1.48
CA THR A 26 -10.52 13.76 1.23
C THR A 26 -9.79 12.52 0.70
N CYS A 27 -10.49 11.38 0.61
CA CYS A 27 -9.98 10.19 -0.07
C CYS A 27 -10.47 10.20 -1.52
N PHE A 28 -9.63 9.74 -2.43
CA PHE A 28 -9.93 9.61 -3.85
C PHE A 28 -10.45 8.22 -4.18
N THR A 29 -11.25 8.16 -5.23
CA THR A 29 -11.85 6.92 -5.73
C THR A 29 -10.79 5.94 -6.22
N LEU A 30 -11.19 4.68 -6.29
CA LEU A 30 -10.40 3.59 -6.82
C LEU A 30 -10.04 3.84 -8.29
N VAL A 31 -8.87 3.34 -8.70
CA VAL A 31 -8.45 3.29 -10.10
C VAL A 31 -8.65 1.87 -10.64
N GLU A 32 -8.82 1.73 -11.95
CA GLU A 32 -9.01 0.41 -12.60
C GLU A 32 -7.88 -0.59 -12.30
N GLN A 33 -6.66 -0.10 -12.10
CA GLN A 33 -5.51 -0.94 -11.72
C GLN A 33 -5.67 -1.62 -10.35
N CYS A 34 -6.56 -1.14 -9.48
CA CYS A 34 -6.86 -1.78 -8.21
C CYS A 34 -7.91 -2.90 -8.31
N THR A 35 -8.47 -3.17 -9.50
CA THR A 35 -9.48 -4.22 -9.68
C THR A 35 -8.92 -5.57 -9.24
N GLY A 36 -9.62 -6.27 -8.35
CA GLY A 36 -9.17 -7.53 -7.76
C GLY A 36 -8.30 -7.40 -6.50
N CYS A 37 -7.95 -6.18 -6.05
CA CYS A 37 -7.38 -6.00 -4.71
C CYS A 37 -8.40 -6.36 -3.63
N THR A 38 -7.96 -7.08 -2.59
CA THR A 38 -8.78 -7.33 -1.38
C THR A 38 -8.91 -6.11 -0.46
N ARG A 39 -8.15 -5.04 -0.74
CA ARG A 39 -8.12 -3.79 0.04
C ARG A 39 -9.04 -2.71 -0.53
N VAL A 40 -10.01 -3.10 -1.36
CA VAL A 40 -11.03 -2.21 -1.92
C VAL A 40 -12.30 -2.32 -1.09
N MET A 41 -12.98 -1.19 -0.94
CA MET A 41 -14.23 -1.09 -0.21
C MET A 41 -15.21 -0.30 -1.07
N GLU A 42 -16.39 -0.86 -1.26
CA GLU A 42 -17.52 -0.16 -1.85
C GLU A 42 -18.19 0.69 -0.79
N LEU A 43 -18.48 1.94 -1.15
CA LEU A 43 -19.22 2.90 -0.36
C LEU A 43 -20.27 3.56 -1.27
N GLU A 44 -21.23 4.26 -0.67
CA GLU A 44 -22.28 5.00 -1.40
C GLU A 44 -21.70 6.01 -2.41
N SER A 45 -20.51 6.56 -2.13
CA SER A 45 -19.81 7.50 -3.01
C SER A 45 -18.96 6.83 -4.09
N GLY A 46 -18.87 5.50 -4.11
CA GLY A 46 -18.07 4.72 -5.04
C GLY A 46 -17.05 3.82 -4.34
N TRP A 47 -16.05 3.37 -5.10
CA TRP A 47 -15.02 2.44 -4.63
C TRP A 47 -13.82 3.20 -4.06
N TYR A 48 -13.30 2.73 -2.93
CA TYR A 48 -12.14 3.35 -2.26
C TYR A 48 -11.16 2.29 -1.77
N CYS A 49 -9.88 2.67 -1.65
CA CYS A 49 -8.91 1.81 -0.98
C CYS A 49 -8.99 2.01 0.54
N THR A 50 -9.02 0.91 1.29
CA THR A 50 -9.00 0.94 2.76
C THR A 50 -7.62 1.34 3.29
N ALA A 51 -6.55 0.87 2.64
CA ALA A 51 -5.17 1.04 3.07
C ALA A 51 -4.53 2.38 2.67
N CYS A 52 -5.03 3.05 1.62
CA CYS A 52 -4.47 4.34 1.18
C CYS A 52 -5.58 5.33 0.79
N PRO A 53 -5.34 6.65 0.97
CA PRO A 53 -6.32 7.68 0.63
C PRO A 53 -6.37 8.00 -0.86
N GLU A 54 -5.27 7.81 -1.61
CA GLU A 54 -5.23 8.04 -3.06
C GLU A 54 -4.56 6.87 -3.79
N PRO A 55 -5.36 6.00 -4.43
CA PRO A 55 -4.84 4.85 -5.16
C PRO A 55 -3.99 5.27 -6.36
N ALA A 56 -4.38 6.31 -7.09
CA ALA A 56 -3.71 6.77 -8.32
C ALA A 56 -2.21 7.06 -8.11
N ILE A 57 -1.84 7.76 -7.03
CA ILE A 57 -0.43 8.05 -6.72
C ILE A 57 0.38 6.77 -6.49
N LYS A 58 -0.22 5.75 -5.88
CA LYS A 58 0.47 4.47 -5.65
C LYS A 58 0.81 3.75 -6.94
N TRP A 59 0.03 3.95 -7.99
CA TRP A 59 0.25 3.38 -9.31
C TRP A 59 1.08 4.27 -10.24
N LYS A 60 1.28 5.55 -9.89
CA LYS A 60 1.99 6.53 -10.73
C LYS A 60 3.42 6.12 -11.08
N ASN A 61 4.10 5.40 -10.20
CA ASN A 61 5.51 5.02 -10.37
C ASN A 61 5.70 3.50 -10.57
N GLY A 62 4.67 2.80 -11.05
CA GLY A 62 4.65 1.35 -11.23
C GLY A 62 3.59 0.68 -10.35
N ASN A 63 3.71 -0.64 -10.12
CA ASN A 63 2.71 -1.37 -9.33
C ASN A 63 2.62 -0.84 -7.88
N CYS A 64 1.39 -0.67 -7.41
CA CYS A 64 1.13 -0.28 -6.02
C CYS A 64 1.79 -1.28 -5.05
N ASN A 65 2.58 -0.76 -4.11
CA ASN A 65 3.27 -1.56 -3.10
C ASN A 65 2.33 -2.29 -2.11
N LEU A 66 1.04 -1.97 -2.15
CA LEU A 66 -0.02 -2.57 -1.35
C LEU A 66 -1.01 -3.38 -2.21
N ALA A 67 -0.75 -3.57 -3.50
CA ALA A 67 -1.61 -4.41 -4.32
C ALA A 67 -1.51 -5.86 -3.86
N THR A 68 -2.63 -6.47 -3.47
CA THR A 68 -2.66 -7.89 -3.06
C THR A 68 -2.83 -8.84 -4.22
N HIS A 69 -3.38 -8.36 -5.34
CA HIS A 69 -3.55 -9.14 -6.57
C HIS A 69 -2.30 -9.13 -7.47
N VAL A 70 -1.39 -8.17 -7.26
CA VAL A 70 -0.12 -8.14 -8.00
C VAL A 70 0.86 -9.02 -7.24
N ALA A 71 1.16 -10.19 -7.80
CA ALA A 71 2.33 -10.94 -7.40
C ALA A 71 3.57 -10.11 -7.78
N ARG A 72 4.17 -9.41 -6.81
CA ARG A 72 5.52 -8.89 -6.99
C ARG A 72 6.42 -10.12 -7.04
N GLU A 73 7.06 -10.37 -8.18
CA GLU A 73 8.31 -11.10 -8.17
C GLU A 73 9.24 -10.32 -7.23
N THR A 74 9.34 -10.78 -5.98
CA THR A 74 10.45 -10.42 -5.14
C THR A 74 11.66 -10.83 -5.94
N LYS A 75 12.41 -9.85 -6.44
CA LYS A 75 13.79 -10.09 -6.84
C LYS A 75 14.51 -10.49 -5.56
N GLU A 76 14.42 -11.77 -5.21
CA GLU A 76 15.27 -12.46 -4.25
C GLU A 76 16.65 -12.52 -4.90
N GLY A 77 17.27 -11.34 -4.93
CA GLY A 77 18.50 -11.06 -5.63
C GLY A 77 19.55 -10.50 -4.68
N VAL A 78 19.44 -10.77 -3.37
CA VAL A 78 20.62 -10.78 -2.51
C VAL A 78 21.09 -12.21 -2.45
N LYS A 79 21.81 -12.61 -3.50
CA LYS A 79 22.79 -13.69 -3.41
C LYS A 79 23.80 -13.24 -2.35
N ILE A 80 23.55 -13.58 -1.10
CA ILE A 80 24.61 -13.67 -0.10
C ILE A 80 25.53 -14.73 -0.70
N ASN A 81 26.61 -14.29 -1.33
CA ASN A 81 27.69 -15.19 -1.69
C ASN A 81 28.35 -15.57 -0.38
N PRO A 82 28.28 -16.83 0.11
CA PRO A 82 29.16 -17.29 1.16
C PRO A 82 30.56 -17.46 0.55
N LEU A 83 31.20 -16.35 0.17
CA LEU A 83 32.61 -16.35 -0.20
C LEU A 83 33.42 -16.52 1.09
N LYS A 84 33.69 -17.79 1.39
CA LYS A 84 34.92 -18.30 2.02
C LYS A 84 34.95 -18.33 3.56
N ALA A 85 34.00 -19.06 4.15
CA ALA A 85 34.13 -19.67 5.48
C ALA A 85 34.73 -21.09 5.45
N SER A 86 35.57 -21.42 4.45
CA SER A 86 36.16 -22.77 4.36
C SER A 86 37.52 -22.77 3.67
N LYS A 87 38.47 -23.53 4.27
CA LYS A 87 39.90 -23.78 3.96
C LYS A 87 40.88 -22.67 4.41
N ARG A 88 41.86 -22.90 5.32
CA ARG A 88 42.59 -24.10 5.81
C ARG A 88 42.90 -23.86 7.31
N GLY A 89 42.83 -24.85 8.20
CA GLY A 89 43.61 -26.09 8.17
C GLY A 89 45.01 -25.79 8.73
N GLY A 90 45.33 -26.35 9.89
CA GLY A 90 46.40 -25.89 10.78
C GLY A 90 47.84 -25.94 10.27
N HIS A 91 48.66 -25.10 10.89
CA HIS A 91 49.95 -25.44 11.49
C HIS A 91 50.22 -24.40 12.59
#